data_AF-A0A182EML1-F1
#
_entry.id   AF-A0A182EML1-F1
#
_cell.length_a   1.000
_cell.length_b   1.000
_cell.length_c   1.000
_cell.angle_alpha   90.00
_cell.angle_beta   90.00
_cell.angle_gamma   90.00
#
_symmetry.space_group_name_H-M   'P 1'
#
loop_
_entity.id
_entity.type
_entity.pdbx_description
1 polymer ?
#
loop_
_entity_poly.entity_id
_entity_poly.type
_entity_poly.pdbx_seq_one_letter_code
_entity_poly.pdbx_strand_id
1 'polypeptide(L)'
;MSSAIIVGGVSMVAIGLVGRMVLRNRLAFLKMAKTLPITNGMSKYYRGGFEPAMTRREAALILGVSPSAPASKVKEAHKRIMIANHPDRGGSPSDDDEM
;
A
#
# COMPACT_ATOMS: atom_id res chain seq x y z
N MET A 1 5.59 -32.07 -33.59
CA MET A 1 4.52 -31.93 -32.58
C MET A 1 4.77 -32.75 -31.31
N SER A 2 5.53 -33.84 -31.37
CA SER A 2 5.83 -34.73 -30.22
C SER A 2 6.74 -34.11 -29.15
N SER A 3 7.70 -33.28 -29.55
CA SER A 3 8.67 -32.63 -28.65
C SER A 3 8.00 -31.63 -27.68
N ALA A 4 6.96 -30.93 -28.13
CA ALA A 4 6.20 -30.00 -27.30
C ALA A 4 5.39 -30.73 -26.21
N ILE A 5 4.91 -31.94 -26.50
CA ILE A 5 4.17 -32.77 -25.54
C ILE A 5 5.11 -33.33 -24.48
N ILE A 6 6.32 -33.75 -24.88
CA ILE A 6 7.33 -34.26 -23.94
C ILE A 6 7.85 -33.14 -23.03
N VAL A 7 8.20 -31.99 -23.60
CA VAL A 7 8.65 -30.81 -22.83
C VAL A 7 7.52 -30.29 -21.92
N GLY A 8 6.29 -30.24 -22.43
CA GLY A 8 5.10 -29.90 -21.64
C GLY A 8 4.83 -30.87 -20.49
N GLY A 9 4.95 -32.18 -20.71
CA GLY A 9 4.77 -33.19 -19.68
C GLY A 9 5.84 -33.13 -18.58
N VAL A 10 7.11 -32.99 -18.96
CA VAL A 10 8.23 -32.95 -18.00
C VAL A 10 8.16 -31.69 -17.12
N SER A 11 7.82 -30.53 -17.70
CA SER A 11 7.67 -29.29 -16.94
C SER A 11 6.56 -29.34 -15.89
N MET A 12 5.41 -29.95 -16.21
CA MET A 12 4.31 -30.12 -15.25
C MET A 12 4.69 -30.99 -14.06
N VAL A 13 5.44 -32.07 -14.28
CA VAL A 13 5.94 -32.93 -13.19
C VAL A 13 6.92 -32.17 -12.30
N ALA A 14 7.84 -31.40 -12.90
CA ALA A 14 8.79 -30.59 -12.15
C ALA A 14 8.09 -29.55 -11.24
N ILE A 15 7.08 -28.85 -11.78
CA ILE A 15 6.29 -27.87 -11.01
C ILE A 15 5.55 -28.55 -9.84
N GLY A 16 4.96 -29.71 -10.07
CA GLY A 16 4.24 -30.46 -9.03
C GLY A 16 5.15 -30.93 -7.88
N LEU A 17 6.35 -31.41 -8.20
CA LEU A 17 7.32 -31.86 -7.19
C LEU A 17 7.88 -30.69 -6.36
N VAL A 18 8.21 -29.58 -7.02
CA VAL A 18 8.66 -28.36 -6.33
C VAL A 18 7.54 -27.81 -5.43
N GLY A 19 6.31 -27.75 -5.93
CA GLY A 19 5.14 -27.33 -5.15
C GLY A 19 4.92 -28.21 -3.90
N ARG A 20 5.04 -29.53 -4.03
CA ARG A 20 4.92 -30.47 -2.91
C ARG A 20 6.00 -30.28 -1.85
N MET A 21 7.24 -29.99 -2.28
CA MET A 21 8.36 -29.76 -1.37
C MET A 21 8.20 -28.45 -0.58
N VAL A 22 7.73 -27.38 -1.23
CA VAL A 22 7.40 -26.11 -0.58
C VAL A 22 6.26 -26.26 0.43
N LEU A 23 5.22 -27.02 0.08
CA LEU A 23 4.08 -27.26 0.98
C LEU A 23 4.48 -28.07 2.22
N ARG A 24 5.39 -29.03 2.09
CA ARG A 24 5.87 -29.85 3.22
C ARG A 24 6.66 -29.03 4.25
N ASN A 25 7.31 -27.97 3.80
CA ASN A 25 8.07 -27.04 4.64
C ASN A 25 7.40 -25.66 4.72
N ARG A 26 6.06 -25.61 4.73
CA ARG A 26 5.27 -24.36 4.67
C ARG A 26 5.73 -23.31 5.68
N LEU A 27 6.03 -23.71 6.92
CA LEU A 27 6.49 -22.81 7.98
C LEU A 27 7.82 -22.13 7.65
N ALA A 28 8.79 -22.87 7.12
CA ALA A 28 10.07 -22.32 6.70
C ALA A 28 9.92 -21.42 5.46
N PHE A 29 9.09 -21.83 4.51
CA PHE A 29 8.79 -21.04 3.32
C PHE A 29 8.07 -19.72 3.65
N LEU A 30 7.10 -19.72 4.58
CA LEU A 30 6.44 -18.49 5.04
C LEU A 30 7.41 -17.54 5.73
N LYS A 31 8.32 -18.07 6.57
CA LYS A 31 9.36 -17.26 7.23
C LYS A 31 10.29 -16.63 6.19
N MET A 32 10.72 -17.41 5.19
CA MET A 32 11.55 -16.93 4.08
C MET A 32 10.81 -15.92 3.17
N ALA A 33 9.52 -16.16 2.90
CA ALA A 33 8.67 -15.25 2.14
C ALA A 33 8.44 -13.92 2.87
N LYS A 34 8.42 -13.93 4.21
CA LYS A 34 8.33 -12.72 5.03
C LYS A 34 9.66 -11.93 5.07
N THR A 35 10.79 -12.59 4.85
CA THR A 35 12.11 -11.94 4.72
C THR A 35 12.44 -11.47 3.31
N LEU A 36 11.65 -11.88 2.31
CA LEU A 36 11.77 -11.38 0.95
C LEU A 36 11.16 -9.96 0.88
N PRO A 37 11.89 -8.96 0.38
CA PRO A 37 11.44 -7.56 0.29
C PRO A 37 10.36 -7.32 -0.78
N ILE A 38 9.52 -8.32 -1.07
CA ILE A 38 8.40 -8.23 -2.02
C ILE A 38 7.21 -7.48 -1.36
N THR A 39 7.19 -7.37 -0.04
CA THR A 39 6.12 -6.69 0.73
C THR A 39 6.44 -5.25 1.12
N ASN A 40 7.49 -4.63 0.56
CA ASN A 40 7.93 -3.27 0.92
C ASN A 40 6.90 -2.16 0.62
N GLY A 41 5.73 -2.49 0.06
CA GLY A 41 4.64 -1.54 -0.18
C GLY A 41 3.68 -1.29 0.99
N MET A 42 3.84 -1.97 2.14
CA MET A 42 2.82 -1.92 3.21
C MET A 42 3.10 -0.95 4.37
N SER A 43 4.25 -0.26 4.41
CA SER A 43 4.38 0.93 5.28
C SER A 43 4.02 2.17 4.46
N LYS A 44 2.76 2.25 4.03
CA LYS A 44 2.24 3.36 3.20
C LYS A 44 1.90 4.62 4.02
N TYR A 45 2.19 4.59 5.33
CA TYR A 45 1.93 5.69 6.24
C TYR A 45 3.18 6.55 6.35
N TYR A 46 3.01 7.86 6.20
CA TYR A 46 4.04 8.82 6.55
C TYR A 46 4.30 8.71 8.05
N ARG A 47 5.58 8.57 8.44
CA ARG A 47 5.97 8.46 9.84
C ARG A 47 6.09 9.87 10.43
N GLY A 48 5.47 10.11 11.58
CA GLY A 48 5.47 11.40 12.28
C GLY A 48 4.09 12.06 12.35
N GLY A 49 4.03 13.26 12.92
CA GLY A 49 2.85 14.13 12.90
C GLY A 49 2.92 15.13 11.74
N PHE A 50 2.10 16.18 11.81
CA PHE A 50 2.19 17.31 10.89
C PHE A 50 3.46 18.13 11.14
N GLU A 51 3.94 18.81 10.10
CA GLU A 51 4.98 19.82 10.22
C GLU A 51 4.47 20.98 11.09
N PRO A 52 5.34 21.63 11.88
CA PRO A 52 4.94 22.71 12.79
C PRO A 52 4.38 23.94 12.05
N ALA A 53 4.71 24.09 10.77
CA ALA A 53 4.16 25.10 9.88
C ALA A 53 3.71 24.44 8.58
N MET A 54 2.48 24.72 8.16
CA MET A 54 1.90 24.09 6.97
C MET A 54 2.68 24.44 5.71
N THR A 55 3.36 23.45 5.12
CA THR A 55 4.09 23.63 3.86
C THR A 55 3.24 23.26 2.65
N ARG A 56 3.58 23.79 1.47
CA ARG A 56 2.90 23.42 0.20
C ARG A 56 2.98 21.92 -0.08
N ARG A 57 4.10 21.30 0.29
CA ARG A 57 4.32 19.86 0.10
C ARG A 57 3.41 19.06 1.02
N GLU A 58 3.35 19.41 2.29
CA GLU A 58 2.46 18.78 3.25
C GLU A 58 0.99 18.96 2.87
N ALA A 59 0.57 20.17 2.52
CA ALA A 59 -0.81 20.42 2.07
C ALA A 59 -1.18 19.57 0.85
N ALA A 60 -0.26 19.37 -0.09
CA ALA A 60 -0.46 18.50 -1.24
C ALA A 60 -0.62 17.02 -0.82
N LEU A 61 0.15 16.57 0.18
CA LEU A 61 0.02 15.22 0.76
C LEU A 61 -1.30 15.02 1.50
N ILE A 62 -1.72 15.99 2.32
CA ILE A 62 -3.00 15.98 3.04
C ILE A 62 -4.18 15.91 2.06
N LEU A 63 -4.15 16.76 1.02
CA LEU A 63 -5.20 16.82 0.01
C LEU A 63 -5.16 15.66 -1.00
N GLY A 64 -4.09 14.88 -1.02
CA GLY A 64 -3.89 13.80 -2.01
C GLY A 64 -3.77 14.32 -3.44
N VAL A 65 -3.19 15.51 -3.64
CA VAL A 65 -3.00 16.15 -4.96
C VAL A 65 -1.52 16.43 -5.24
N SER A 66 -1.19 16.72 -6.50
CA SER A 66 0.15 17.19 -6.86
C SER A 66 0.38 18.61 -6.32
N PRO A 67 1.61 18.98 -5.88
CA PRO A 67 1.94 20.35 -5.46
C PRO A 67 1.76 21.38 -6.59
N SER A 68 1.70 20.94 -7.85
CA SER A 68 1.45 21.77 -9.03
C SER A 68 0.02 21.65 -9.57
N ALA A 69 -0.92 21.08 -8.79
CA ALA A 69 -2.30 20.92 -9.21
C ALA A 69 -3.02 22.28 -9.41
N PRO A 70 -3.96 22.38 -10.38
CA PRO A 70 -4.73 23.59 -10.59
C PRO A 70 -5.70 23.84 -9.42
N ALA A 71 -6.05 25.11 -9.19
CA ALA A 71 -6.90 25.54 -8.08
C ALA A 71 -8.28 24.84 -8.05
N SER A 72 -8.82 24.49 -9.22
CA SER A 72 -10.08 23.72 -9.33
C SER A 72 -9.99 22.36 -8.64
N LYS A 73 -8.89 21.62 -8.87
CA LYS A 73 -8.64 20.30 -8.28
C LYS A 73 -8.37 20.38 -6.78
N VAL A 74 -7.70 21.44 -6.33
CA VAL A 74 -7.47 21.72 -4.90
C VAL A 74 -8.80 21.93 -4.18
N LYS A 75 -9.69 22.77 -4.74
CA LYS A 75 -11.00 23.07 -4.14
C LYS A 75 -11.89 21.83 -4.05
N GLU A 76 -11.87 20.98 -5.07
CA GLU A 76 -12.63 19.74 -5.08
C GLU A 76 -12.11 18.74 -4.03
N ALA A 77 -10.79 18.54 -3.98
CA ALA A 77 -10.16 17.66 -3.00
C ALA A 77 -10.43 18.12 -1.57
N HIS A 78 -10.32 19.44 -1.32
CA HIS A 78 -10.64 20.03 -0.04
C HIS A 78 -12.10 19.78 0.38
N LYS A 79 -13.06 20.02 -0.53
CA LYS A 79 -14.49 19.74 -0.25
C LYS A 79 -14.71 18.27 0.10
N ARG A 80 -14.07 17.35 -0.63
CA ARG A 80 -14.21 15.91 -0.43
C ARG A 80 -13.72 15.49 0.96
N ILE A 81 -12.52 15.97 1.34
CA ILE A 81 -11.92 15.66 2.65
C ILE A 81 -12.74 16.27 3.79
N MET A 82 -13.23 17.49 3.62
CA MET A 82 -14.02 18.15 4.66
C MET A 82 -15.35 17.47 4.94
N ILE A 83 -16.03 16.96 3.91
CA ILE A 83 -17.27 16.20 4.10
C ILE A 83 -16.98 14.89 4.83
N ALA A 84 -15.88 14.21 4.47
CA ALA A 84 -15.49 12.95 5.08
C ALA A 84 -15.11 13.08 6.57
N ASN A 85 -14.42 14.17 6.92
CA ASN A 85 -13.95 14.43 8.29
C ASN A 85 -14.84 15.42 9.05
N HIS A 86 -16.06 15.69 8.59
CA HIS A 86 -16.91 16.71 9.20
C HIS A 86 -17.28 16.30 10.64
N PRO A 87 -17.15 17.19 11.64
CA PRO A 87 -17.43 16.85 13.04
C PRO A 87 -18.87 16.39 13.26
N ASP A 88 -19.84 17.05 12.63
CA ASP A 88 -21.26 16.63 12.68
C ASP A 88 -21.54 15.24 12.07
N ARG A 89 -20.57 14.63 11.39
CA ARG A 89 -20.66 13.27 10.83
C ARG A 89 -19.74 12.28 11.54
N GLY A 90 -19.27 12.62 12.75
CA GLY A 90 -18.37 11.77 13.53
C GLY A 90 -16.90 11.92 13.19
N GLY A 91 -16.51 13.00 12.49
CA GLY A 91 -15.10 13.38 12.36
C GLY A 91 -14.56 13.87 13.70
N SER A 92 -13.35 13.45 14.07
CA SER A 92 -12.68 13.90 15.28
C SER A 92 -12.13 15.32 15.09
N PRO A 93 -12.50 16.30 15.93
CA PRO A 93 -11.73 17.53 16.09
C PRO A 93 -10.31 17.13 16.49
N SER A 94 -9.31 17.58 15.74
CA SER A 94 -7.91 17.45 16.14
C SER A 94 -7.65 18.49 17.22
N ASP A 95 -8.11 18.20 18.45
CA ASP A 95 -7.80 18.99 19.63
C ASP A 95 -6.42 18.55 20.14
N ASP A 96 -5.39 19.30 19.77
CA ASP A 96 -4.01 19.18 20.27
C ASP A 96 -3.81 19.95 21.60
N ASP A 97 -4.79 19.89 22.52
CA ASP A 97 -4.78 20.62 23.81
C ASP A 97 -4.49 19.70 25.03
N GLU A 98 -3.60 18.72 24.89
CA GLU A 98 -2.93 18.06 26.04
C GLU A 98 -1.46 17.78 25.73
N MET A 99 -0.59 18.80 25.93
CA MET A 99 0.68 18.75 26.68
C MET A 99 1.49 20.05 26.54
#